data_AF-A0A6B3FI44-F1
#
_entry.id   AF-A0A6B3FI44-F1
#
_cell.length_a   1.000
_cell.length_b   1.000
_cell.length_c   1.000
_cell.angle_alpha   90.00
_cell.angle_beta   90.00
_cell.angle_gamma   90.00
#
_symmetry.space_group_name_H-M   'P 1'
#
loop_
_entity.id
_entity.type
_entity.pdbx_description
1 polymer ?
#
loop_
_entity_poly.entity_id
_entity_poly.type
_entity_poly.pdbx_seq_one_letter_code
_entity_poly.pdbx_strand_id
1 'polypeptide(L)'
;PVIPVAQWGANLAMPPYAKERKFRLFPRKTLQVQAGPPVDLSRFHGLEPTPDVLRQATEVIMSAITRELEDLRGEKAPAELYDHRKARAEQRRRAQGKGPT
;
A
#
# COMPACT_ATOMS: atom_id res chain seq x y z
N PRO A 1 21.32 2.29 3.75
CA PRO A 1 20.15 3.23 3.78
C PRO A 1 18.93 2.53 3.14
N VAL A 2 17.72 2.94 3.47
CA VAL A 2 16.48 2.36 2.90
C VAL A 2 16.02 3.25 1.73
N ILE A 3 15.83 2.65 0.55
CA ILE A 3 15.35 3.35 -0.65
C ILE A 3 13.89 2.98 -0.89
N PRO A 4 12.95 3.95 -0.94
CA PRO A 4 11.55 3.68 -1.23
C PRO A 4 11.39 3.45 -2.74
N VAL A 5 10.66 2.39 -3.09
CA VAL A 5 10.36 2.05 -4.48
C VAL A 5 8.85 1.94 -4.66
N ALA A 6 8.29 2.79 -5.53
CA ALA A 6 6.90 2.74 -5.96
C ALA A 6 6.78 1.93 -7.26
N GLN A 7 5.77 1.06 -7.31
CA GLN A 7 5.43 0.29 -8.50
C GLN A 7 3.95 0.44 -8.83
N TRP A 8 3.62 0.69 -10.09
CA TRP A 8 2.24 0.78 -10.56
C TRP A 8 2.05 0.14 -11.94
N GLY A 9 0.80 -0.22 -12.24
CA GLY A 9 0.39 -0.78 -13.53
C GLY A 9 0.43 -2.30 -13.60
N ALA A 10 1.23 -2.97 -12.75
CA ALA A 10 1.23 -4.45 -12.66
C ALA A 10 -0.16 -4.99 -12.25
N ASN A 11 -0.86 -4.27 -11.36
CA ASN A 11 -2.24 -4.55 -10.94
C ASN A 11 -3.27 -4.45 -12.09
N LEU A 12 -2.96 -3.73 -13.16
CA LEU A 12 -3.82 -3.62 -14.35
C LEU A 12 -3.68 -4.84 -15.27
N ALA A 13 -2.47 -5.44 -15.30
CA ALA A 13 -2.18 -6.66 -16.05
C ALA A 13 -2.69 -7.89 -15.30
N MET A 14 -2.52 -7.91 -13.98
CA MET A 14 -2.98 -8.97 -13.08
C MET A 14 -3.82 -8.36 -11.96
N PRO A 15 -5.16 -8.40 -12.07
CA PRO A 15 -6.04 -7.92 -11.01
C PRO A 15 -5.83 -8.71 -9.71
N PRO A 16 -5.97 -8.06 -8.53
CA PRO A 16 -5.81 -8.73 -7.25
C PRO A 16 -6.81 -9.89 -7.10
N TYR A 17 -6.35 -10.99 -6.49
CA TYR A 17 -7.14 -12.20 -6.22
C TYR A 17 -7.67 -12.93 -7.47
N ALA A 18 -7.02 -12.80 -8.62
CA ALA A 18 -7.34 -13.56 -9.82
C ALA A 18 -7.11 -15.08 -9.60
N LYS A 19 -8.19 -15.86 -9.52
CA LYS A 19 -8.13 -17.30 -9.20
C LYS A 19 -7.64 -18.21 -10.33
N GLU A 20 -7.58 -17.74 -11.59
CA GLU A 20 -6.89 -18.36 -12.74
C GLU A 20 -7.21 -17.57 -14.03
N ARG A 21 -6.32 -17.57 -15.03
CA ARG A 21 -6.54 -17.07 -16.42
C ARG A 21 -7.04 -15.63 -16.61
N LYS A 22 -6.72 -14.68 -15.72
CA LYS A 22 -7.09 -13.24 -15.86
C LYS A 22 -5.92 -12.31 -16.16
N PHE A 23 -4.86 -12.80 -16.80
CA PHE A 23 -3.84 -11.91 -17.35
C PHE A 23 -4.42 -11.10 -18.50
N ARG A 24 -4.49 -9.77 -18.32
CA ARG A 24 -4.97 -8.84 -19.34
C ARG A 24 -3.77 -8.26 -20.07
N LEU A 25 -3.27 -9.01 -21.05
CA LEU A 25 -2.16 -8.56 -21.91
C LEU A 25 -2.59 -7.52 -22.95
N PHE A 26 -3.89 -7.44 -23.25
CA PHE A 26 -4.45 -6.52 -24.25
C PHE A 26 -5.54 -5.61 -23.66
N PRO A 27 -5.58 -4.31 -24.02
CA PRO A 27 -4.45 -3.56 -24.61
C PRO A 27 -3.26 -3.53 -23.64
N ARG A 28 -2.04 -3.40 -24.18
CA ARG A 28 -0.77 -3.48 -23.42
C ARG A 28 -0.82 -2.58 -22.18
N LYS A 29 -0.44 -3.13 -21.03
CA LYS A 29 -0.35 -2.37 -19.77
C LYS A 29 1.06 -1.84 -19.58
N THR A 30 1.17 -0.57 -19.22
CA THR A 30 2.45 0.05 -18.85
C THR A 30 2.73 -0.24 -17.39
N LEU A 31 3.88 -0.82 -17.10
CA LEU A 31 4.39 -1.00 -15.74
C LEU A 31 5.41 0.11 -15.49
N GLN A 32 5.22 0.85 -14.41
CA GLN A 32 6.05 1.97 -14.02
C GLN A 32 6.68 1.66 -12.65
N VAL A 33 7.95 2.03 -12.51
CA VAL A 33 8.73 1.90 -11.28
C VAL A 33 9.44 3.23 -11.05
N GLN A 34 9.37 3.74 -9.83
CA GLN A 34 10.04 4.95 -9.41
C GLN A 34 10.76 4.69 -8.10
N ALA A 35 12.04 5.07 -8.04
CA ALA A 35 12.85 5.02 -6.83
C ALA A 35 13.02 6.43 -6.28
N GLY A 36 12.62 6.62 -5.03
CA GLY A 36 12.76 7.90 -4.34
C GLY A 36 14.13 8.09 -3.69
N PRO A 37 14.36 9.25 -3.06
CA PRO A 37 15.55 9.48 -2.26
C PRO A 37 15.58 8.55 -1.02
N PRO A 38 16.76 8.35 -0.40
CA PRO A 38 16.87 7.58 0.84
C PRO A 38 15.93 8.11 1.94
N VAL A 39 15.23 7.20 2.62
CA VAL A 39 14.39 7.55 3.77
C VAL A 39 15.28 7.91 4.95
N ASP A 40 15.02 9.07 5.58
CA ASP A 40 15.67 9.44 6.83
C ASP A 40 15.10 8.63 7.99
N LEU A 41 15.93 7.73 8.51
CA LEU A 41 15.65 6.88 9.68
C LEU A 41 16.57 7.22 10.85
N SER A 42 17.27 8.35 10.80
CA SER A 42 18.28 8.74 11.78
C SER A 42 17.77 8.67 13.22
N ARG A 43 16.52 9.11 13.44
CA ARG A 43 15.84 9.10 14.75
C ARG A 43 15.68 7.72 15.40
N PHE A 44 15.83 6.64 14.63
CA PHE A 44 15.69 5.27 15.12
C PHE A 44 17.03 4.58 15.41
N HIS A 45 18.15 5.18 15.02
CA HIS A 45 19.46 4.58 15.24
C HIS A 45 19.81 4.53 16.73
N GLY A 46 20.31 3.37 17.17
CA GLY A 46 20.69 3.14 18.57
C GLY A 46 19.52 2.87 19.52
N LEU A 47 18.27 2.96 19.05
CA LEU A 47 17.11 2.53 19.83
C LEU A 47 17.00 1.00 19.85
N GLU A 48 16.48 0.46 20.96
CA GLU A 48 16.10 -0.95 21.01
C GLU A 48 14.96 -1.22 20.02
N PRO A 49 15.03 -2.31 19.21
CA PRO A 49 14.04 -2.63 18.19
C PRO A 49 12.76 -3.22 18.79
N THR A 50 12.10 -2.45 19.65
CA THR A 50 10.80 -2.82 20.22
C THR A 50 9.71 -2.78 19.14
N PRO A 51 8.58 -3.49 19.34
CA PRO A 51 7.47 -3.47 18.39
C PRO A 51 7.00 -2.05 18.02
N ASP A 52 6.99 -1.12 18.97
CA ASP A 52 6.60 0.27 18.73
C ASP A 52 7.60 1.06 17.90
N VAL A 53 8.91 0.85 18.13
CA VAL A 53 9.97 1.48 17.33
C VAL A 53 9.90 0.99 15.89
N LEU A 54 9.76 -0.32 15.69
CA LEU A 54 9.65 -0.92 14.36
C LEU A 54 8.39 -0.46 13.61
N ARG A 55 7.26 -0.34 14.32
CA ARG A 55 6.01 0.19 13.75
C ARG A 55 6.21 1.63 13.27
N GLN A 56 6.78 2.50 14.10
CA GLN A 56 7.03 3.89 13.74
C GLN A 56 8.02 4.04 12.57
N ALA A 57 9.06 3.20 12.50
CA ALA A 57 9.98 3.19 11.37
C ALA A 57 9.26 2.76 10.07
N THR A 58 8.41 1.74 10.17
CA THR A 58 7.58 1.27 9.05
C THR A 58 6.64 2.38 8.57
N GLU A 59 6.00 3.12 9.46
CA GLU A 59 5.13 4.25 9.12
C GLU A 59 5.86 5.32 8.30
N VAL A 60 7.11 5.65 8.67
CA VAL A 60 7.94 6.61 7.90
C VAL A 60 8.23 6.08 6.49
N ILE A 61 8.63 4.81 6.39
CA ILE A 61 8.94 4.17 5.09
C ILE A 61 7.68 4.13 4.20
N MET A 62 6.54 3.74 4.77
CA MET A 62 5.27 3.68 4.04
C MET A 62 4.79 5.07 3.61
N SER A 63 5.04 6.11 4.40
CA SER A 63 4.76 7.49 4.00
C SER A 63 5.61 7.91 2.80
N ALA A 64 6.91 7.59 2.80
CA ALA A 64 7.79 7.86 1.66
C ALA A 64 7.32 7.13 0.39
N ILE A 65 7.01 5.83 0.48
CA ILE A 65 6.46 5.05 -0.65
C ILE A 65 5.13 5.65 -1.14
N THR A 66 4.27 6.12 -0.23
CA THR A 66 2.99 6.74 -0.59
C THR A 66 3.21 7.99 -1.44
N ARG A 67 4.16 8.84 -1.06
CA ARG A 67 4.52 10.03 -1.85
C ARG A 67 5.02 9.66 -3.25
N GLU A 68 5.92 8.68 -3.35
CA GLU A 68 6.40 8.21 -4.66
C GLU A 68 5.25 7.67 -5.52
N LEU A 69 4.27 7.00 -4.92
CA LEU A 69 3.06 6.53 -5.62
C LEU A 69 2.12 7.67 -6.03
N GLU A 70 1.98 8.73 -5.23
CA GLU A 70 1.19 9.92 -5.61
C GLU A 70 1.77 10.57 -6.86
N ASP A 71 3.09 10.80 -6.85
CA ASP A 71 3.81 11.42 -7.95
C ASP A 71 3.73 10.55 -9.22
N LEU A 72 3.97 9.25 -9.08
CA LEU A 72 3.90 8.30 -10.20
C LEU A 72 2.48 8.22 -10.80
N ARG A 73 1.43 8.25 -9.97
CA ARG A 73 0.03 8.18 -10.43
C ARG A 73 -0.54 9.52 -10.90
N GLY A 74 0.05 10.64 -10.48
CA GLY A 74 -0.54 11.96 -10.64
C GLY A 74 -1.82 12.17 -9.80
N GLU A 75 -1.98 11.42 -8.72
CA GLU A 75 -3.18 11.43 -7.88
C GLU A 75 -2.81 11.49 -6.40
N LYS A 76 -3.63 12.16 -5.58
CA LYS A 76 -3.43 12.18 -4.13
C LYS A 76 -3.91 10.89 -3.47
N ALA A 77 -3.13 10.44 -2.49
CA ALA A 77 -3.50 9.32 -1.64
C ALA A 77 -4.69 9.72 -0.76
N PRO A 78 -5.54 8.77 -0.38
CA PRO A 78 -6.56 9.00 0.62
C PRO A 78 -5.94 9.51 1.93
N ALA A 79 -6.68 10.37 2.65
CA ALA A 79 -6.22 10.93 3.92
C ALA A 79 -5.94 9.86 4.99
N GLU A 80 -6.66 8.73 4.93
CA GLU A 80 -6.45 7.60 5.84
C GLU A 80 -5.88 6.40 5.08
N LEU A 81 -4.87 5.76 5.67
CA LEU A 81 -4.33 4.51 5.19
C LEU A 81 -5.37 3.39 5.31
N TYR A 82 -5.39 2.49 4.33
CA TYR A 82 -6.28 1.34 4.35
C TYR A 82 -5.93 0.39 5.50
N ASP A 83 -6.86 0.23 6.45
CA ASP A 83 -6.76 -0.75 7.54
C ASP A 83 -7.64 -1.97 7.24
N HIS A 84 -7.00 -3.11 6.96
CA HIS A 84 -7.68 -4.36 6.65
C HIS A 84 -8.56 -4.86 7.80
N ARG A 85 -8.18 -4.63 9.07
CA ARG A 85 -8.95 -5.08 10.24
C ARG A 85 -10.24 -4.28 10.36
N LYS A 86 -10.16 -2.95 10.19
CA LYS A 86 -11.35 -2.06 10.15
C LYS A 86 -12.28 -2.47 9.01
N ALA A 87 -11.74 -2.66 7.80
CA ALA A 87 -12.53 -3.08 6.64
C ALA A 87 -13.25 -4.42 6.87
N ARG A 88 -12.59 -5.41 7.46
CA ARG A 88 -13.20 -6.72 7.80
C ARG A 88 -14.26 -6.62 8.89
N ALA A 89 -14.03 -5.80 9.91
CA ALA A 89 -15.02 -5.58 10.96
C ALA A 89 -16.28 -4.91 10.40
N GLU A 90 -16.12 -3.93 9.51
CA GLU A 90 -17.23 -3.26 8.85
C GLU A 90 -18.02 -4.19 7.92
N GLN A 91 -17.33 -5.01 7.12
CA GLN A 91 -17.98 -6.05 6.30
C GLN A 91 -18.84 -6.99 7.14
N ARG A 92 -18.35 -7.41 8.32
CA ARG A 92 -19.11 -8.26 9.25
C ARG A 92 -20.34 -7.55 9.80
N ARG A 93 -20.22 -6.29 10.21
CA ARG A 93 -21.37 -5.48 10.68
C ARG A 93 -22.44 -5.33 9.59
N ARG A 94 -22.04 -5.02 8.36
CA ARG A 94 -22.96 -4.88 7.21
C ARG A 94 -23.69 -6.18 6.88
N ALA A 95 -23.03 -7.34 7.01
CA ALA A 95 -23.67 -8.64 6.80
C ALA A 95 -24.71 -8.99 7.88
N GLN A 96 -24.47 -8.59 9.14
CA GLN A 96 -25.38 -8.83 10.26
C GLN A 96 -26.62 -7.93 10.21
N GLY A 97 -26.50 -6.70 9.71
CA GLY A 97 -27.61 -5.76 9.56
C GLY A 97 -28.56 -6.04 8.37
N LYS A 98 -28.27 -7.03 7.54
CA LYS A 98 -29.04 -7.39 6.33
C LYS A 98 -29.82 -8.71 6.48
N GLY A 99 -30.20 -9.06 7.71
CA GLY A 99 -31.05 -10.24 8.01
C GLY A 99 -32.43 -10.16 7.32
N PRO A 100 -33.11 -11.30 7.09
CA PRO A 100 -34.16 -11.42 6.09
C PRO A 100 -35.37 -10.57 6.46
N THR A 101 -35.84 -9.77 5.50
CA THR A 101 -37.24 -9.31 5.47
C THR A 101 -38.07 -10.36 4.78
#